data_AF-A0A1A8AEN6-F1
#
_entry.id   AF-A0A1A8AEN6-F1
#
_cell.length_a   1.000
_cell.length_b   1.000
_cell.length_c   1.000
_cell.angle_alpha   90.00
_cell.angle_beta   90.00
_cell.angle_gamma   90.00
#
_symmetry.space_group_name_H-M   'P 1'
#
loop_
_entity.id
_entity.type
_entity.pdbx_description
1 polymer ?
#
loop_
_entity_poly.entity_id
_entity_poly.type
_entity_poly.pdbx_seq_one_letter_code
_entity_poly.pdbx_strand_id
1 'polypeptide(L)'
;VLHGDKPHDYRKPMQSLEPVTYLEMKQLQSDINKVPSDRLCEMLKIIQSRETCLQHATLEEVEVDFQMLKTSTLRALQMFVASCVKE
;
A
#
# COMPACT_ATOMS: atom_id res chain seq x y z
N VAL A 1 -9.88 26.67 36.31
CA VAL A 1 -10.41 26.92 34.95
C VAL A 1 -9.21 27.45 34.17
N LEU A 2 -8.54 26.73 33.25
CA LEU A 2 -8.91 25.68 32.31
C LEU A 2 -7.78 24.63 32.21
N HIS A 3 -8.14 23.38 31.93
CA HIS A 3 -7.23 22.29 31.62
C HIS A 3 -6.80 22.33 30.15
N GLY A 4 -5.48 22.25 29.93
CA GLY A 4 -4.82 21.39 28.95
C GLY A 4 -5.20 21.49 27.47
N ASP A 5 -4.47 22.32 26.72
CA ASP A 5 -4.28 22.11 25.29
C ASP A 5 -3.07 21.19 25.07
N LYS A 6 -3.33 19.88 24.95
CA LYS A 6 -2.35 18.95 24.36
C LYS A 6 -2.18 19.32 22.88
N PRO A 7 -0.95 19.48 22.36
CA PRO A 7 -0.75 19.62 20.93
C PRO A 7 -1.25 18.34 20.27
N HIS A 8 -2.32 18.46 19.48
CA HIS A 8 -2.77 17.40 18.60
C HIS A 8 -1.66 17.19 17.57
N ASP A 9 -1.02 16.03 17.65
CA ASP A 9 -0.06 15.55 16.66
C ASP A 9 -0.79 15.28 15.34
N TYR A 10 -0.98 16.33 14.55
CA TYR A 10 -1.49 16.27 13.18
C TYR A 10 -0.39 15.89 12.17
N ARG A 11 0.77 15.38 12.59
CA ARG A 11 1.80 14.92 11.65
C ARG A 11 1.67 13.43 11.37
N LYS A 12 0.63 13.05 10.61
CA LYS A 12 0.74 11.99 9.57
C LYS A 12 -0.50 11.83 8.65
N PRO A 13 -0.79 12.81 7.78
CA PRO A 13 -1.54 12.50 6.55
C PRO A 13 -0.76 12.78 5.25
N MET A 14 0.42 13.41 5.30
CA MET A 14 1.11 13.82 4.06
C MET A 14 1.84 12.67 3.35
N GLN A 15 2.40 11.70 4.07
CA GLN A 15 3.15 10.59 3.46
C GLN A 15 2.28 9.68 2.56
N SER A 16 0.98 9.57 2.82
CA SER A 16 0.07 8.76 2.00
C SER A 16 -0.32 9.43 0.68
N LEU A 17 -0.08 10.73 0.54
CA LEU A 17 -0.38 11.53 -0.67
C LEU A 17 0.88 11.83 -1.50
N GLU A 18 2.06 11.71 -0.90
CA GLU A 18 3.32 11.89 -1.61
C GLU A 18 3.54 10.77 -2.63
N PRO A 19 3.82 11.11 -3.91
CA PRO A 19 4.13 10.14 -4.95
C PRO A 19 5.21 9.15 -4.51
N VAL A 20 5.06 7.89 -4.90
CA VAL A 20 6.09 6.89 -4.67
C VAL A 20 7.26 7.18 -5.61
N THR A 21 8.45 7.35 -5.03
CA THR A 21 9.67 7.60 -5.81
C THR A 21 10.08 6.36 -6.60
N TYR A 22 10.92 6.53 -7.61
CA TYR A 22 11.41 5.40 -8.42
C TYR A 22 12.12 4.33 -7.57
N LEU A 23 12.94 4.75 -6.59
CA LEU A 23 13.64 3.83 -5.71
C LEU A 23 12.66 3.05 -4.82
N GLU A 24 11.67 3.75 -4.26
CA GLU A 24 10.61 3.13 -3.46
C GLU A 24 9.74 2.15 -4.29
N MET A 25 9.49 2.46 -5.57
CA MET A 25 8.79 1.56 -6.50
C MET A 25 9.62 0.29 -6.76
N LYS A 26 10.92 0.44 -7.02
CA LYS A 26 11.83 -0.70 -7.19
C LYS A 26 11.88 -1.59 -5.95
N GLN A 27 11.95 -0.97 -4.76
CA GLN A 27 11.96 -1.70 -3.51
C GLN A 27 10.65 -2.48 -3.31
N LEU A 28 9.51 -1.84 -3.56
CA LEU A 28 8.20 -2.48 -3.50
C LEU A 28 8.13 -3.70 -4.42
N GLN A 29 8.53 -3.56 -5.69
CA GLN A 29 8.56 -4.68 -6.64
C GLN A 29 9.47 -5.82 -6.16
N SER A 30 10.63 -5.49 -5.59
CA SER A 30 11.54 -6.50 -5.03
C SER A 30 10.97 -7.21 -3.81
N ASP A 31 10.26 -6.51 -2.94
CA ASP A 31 9.74 -7.08 -1.69
C ASP A 31 8.45 -7.87 -1.91
N ILE A 32 7.66 -7.52 -2.93
CA ILE A 32 6.51 -8.33 -3.38
C ILE A 32 6.95 -9.76 -3.70
N ASN A 33 8.11 -9.94 -4.34
CA ASN A 33 8.66 -11.26 -4.64
C ASN A 33 9.04 -12.08 -3.38
N LYS A 34 9.10 -11.44 -2.21
CA LYS A 34 9.38 -12.09 -0.92
C LYS A 34 8.12 -12.30 -0.09
N VAL A 35 6.97 -11.78 -0.53
CA VAL A 35 5.70 -11.97 0.17
C VAL A 35 5.32 -13.45 0.11
N PRO A 36 5.01 -14.09 1.25
CA PRO A 36 4.51 -15.47 1.28
C PRO A 36 3.28 -15.65 0.39
N SER A 37 3.16 -16.81 -0.27
CA SER A 37 2.08 -17.07 -1.25
C SER A 37 0.67 -16.92 -0.68
N ASP A 38 0.47 -17.25 0.59
CA ASP A 38 -0.79 -17.07 1.33
C ASP A 38 -1.16 -15.60 1.52
N ARG A 39 -0.16 -14.73 1.68
CA ARG A 39 -0.33 -13.27 1.82
C ARG A 39 -0.44 -12.53 0.49
N LEU A 40 -0.06 -13.14 -0.63
CA LEU A 40 -0.29 -12.56 -1.96
C LEU A 40 -1.78 -12.35 -2.25
N CYS A 41 -2.64 -13.29 -1.81
CA CYS A 41 -4.09 -13.14 -1.94
C CYS A 41 -4.62 -11.93 -1.15
N GLU A 42 -4.08 -11.67 0.04
CA GLU A 42 -4.42 -10.47 0.83
C GLU A 42 -3.94 -9.18 0.17
N MET A 43 -2.74 -9.18 -0.41
CA MET A 43 -2.21 -8.05 -1.18
C MET A 43 -3.13 -7.68 -2.35
N LEU A 44 -3.60 -8.67 -3.11
CA LEU A 44 -4.51 -8.44 -4.24
C LEU A 44 -5.87 -7.88 -3.78
N LYS A 45 -6.39 -8.32 -2.63
CA LYS A 45 -7.62 -7.75 -2.02
C LYS A 45 -7.44 -6.27 -1.65
N ILE A 46 -6.25 -5.86 -1.21
CA ILE A 46 -5.94 -4.44 -0.95
C ILE A 46 -6.06 -3.62 -2.24
N ILE A 47 -5.56 -4.15 -3.36
CA ILE A 47 -5.63 -3.49 -4.66
C ILE A 47 -7.09 -3.40 -5.12
N GLN A 48 -7.83 -4.51 -5.15
CA GLN A 48 -9.22 -4.54 -5.61
C GLN A 48 -10.15 -3.62 -4.81
N SER A 49 -9.93 -3.51 -3.49
CA SER A 49 -10.74 -2.64 -2.63
C SER A 49 -10.45 -1.14 -2.81
N ARG A 50 -9.28 -0.79 -3.37
CA ARG A 50 -8.83 0.61 -3.53
C ARG A 50 -8.87 1.08 -5.00
N GLU A 51 -8.86 0.14 -5.93
CA GLU A 51 -8.89 0.38 -7.37
C GLU A 51 -10.19 -0.13 -7.97
N THR A 52 -11.09 0.82 -8.24
CA THR A 52 -12.41 0.57 -8.83
C THR A 52 -12.33 -0.14 -10.18
N CYS A 53 -11.25 0.08 -10.95
CA CYS A 53 -11.02 -0.61 -12.23
C CYS A 53 -10.73 -2.11 -12.07
N LEU A 54 -10.27 -2.54 -10.89
CA LEU A 54 -9.86 -3.93 -10.63
C LEU A 54 -10.87 -4.67 -9.73
N GLN A 55 -11.94 -4.02 -9.29
CA GLN A 55 -12.92 -4.60 -8.36
C GLN A 55 -13.58 -5.89 -8.89
N HIS A 56 -13.75 -6.02 -10.19
CA HIS A 56 -14.39 -7.17 -10.84
C HIS A 56 -13.38 -8.13 -11.49
N ALA A 57 -12.08 -7.85 -11.35
CA ALA A 57 -11.04 -8.72 -11.90
C ALA A 57 -10.94 -10.01 -11.09
N THR A 58 -10.79 -11.14 -11.78
CA THR A 58 -10.48 -12.44 -11.16
C THR A 58 -9.04 -12.45 -10.65
N LEU A 59 -8.82 -12.95 -9.43
CA LEU A 59 -7.52 -12.97 -8.77
C LEU A 59 -6.45 -13.79 -9.52
N GLU A 60 -6.88 -14.77 -10.32
CA GLU A 60 -5.99 -15.69 -11.04
C GLU A 60 -5.43 -15.11 -12.35
N GLU A 61 -6.05 -14.07 -12.93
CA GLU A 61 -5.70 -13.53 -14.25
C GLU A 61 -5.25 -12.06 -14.22
N VAL A 62 -5.27 -11.41 -13.05
CA VAL A 62 -4.99 -9.97 -12.97
C VAL A 62 -3.49 -9.67 -13.12
N GLU A 63 -3.09 -9.19 -14.29
CA GLU A 63 -1.80 -8.53 -14.46
C GLU A 63 -1.89 -7.12 -13.86
N VAL A 64 -1.22 -6.91 -12.72
CA VAL A 64 -1.23 -5.62 -12.03
C VAL A 64 -0.12 -4.72 -12.58
N ASP A 65 -0.50 -3.69 -13.31
CA ASP A 65 0.41 -2.59 -13.63
C ASP A 65 0.52 -1.61 -12.45
N PHE A 66 1.60 -1.72 -11.69
CA PHE A 66 1.88 -0.83 -10.54
C PHE A 66 2.01 0.65 -10.92
N GLN A 67 2.29 0.98 -12.19
CA GLN A 67 2.36 2.38 -12.65
C GLN A 67 0.97 3.02 -12.78
N MET A 68 -0.08 2.22 -12.94
CA MET A 68 -1.46 2.70 -13.05
C MET A 68 -2.20 2.79 -11.70
N LEU A 69 -1.61 2.26 -10.63
CA LEU A 69 -2.20 2.30 -9.30
C LEU A 69 -2.13 3.70 -8.69
N LYS A 70 -3.13 4.05 -7.89
CA LYS A 70 -3.13 5.31 -7.14
C LYS A 70 -1.98 5.31 -6.14
N THR A 71 -1.42 6.49 -5.87
CA THR A 71 -0.40 6.69 -4.84
C THR A 71 -0.82 6.14 -3.47
N SER A 72 -2.07 6.36 -3.08
CA SER A 72 -2.63 5.83 -1.82
C SER A 72 -2.63 4.30 -1.76
N THR A 73 -2.79 3.64 -2.91
CA THR A 73 -2.77 2.17 -3.02
C THR A 73 -1.34 1.67 -2.93
N LEU A 74 -0.41 2.29 -3.66
CA LEU A 74 1.02 1.95 -3.57
C LEU A 74 1.56 2.12 -2.15
N ARG A 75 1.18 3.19 -1.43
CA ARG A 75 1.55 3.41 -0.03
C ARG A 75 0.99 2.33 0.89
N ALA A 76 -0.25 1.89 0.66
CA ALA A 76 -0.84 0.77 1.40
C ALA A 76 -0.10 -0.55 1.14
N LEU A 77 0.27 -0.81 -0.11
CA LEU A 77 1.06 -1.98 -0.51
C LEU A 77 2.44 -1.98 0.15
N GLN A 78 3.15 -0.84 0.18
CA GLN A 78 4.43 -0.72 0.87
C GLN A 78 4.33 -1.09 2.35
N MET A 79 3.30 -0.59 3.05
CA MET A 79 3.08 -0.93 4.46
C MET A 79 2.77 -2.43 4.65
N PHE A 80 1.92 -2.99 3.79
CA PHE A 80 1.56 -4.40 3.83
C PHE A 80 2.77 -5.30 3.57
N VAL A 81 3.48 -5.07 2.48
CA VAL A 81 4.66 -5.85 2.10
C VAL A 81 5.76 -5.72 3.16
N ALA A 82 6.01 -4.51 3.68
CA ALA A 82 6.95 -4.31 4.77
C ALA A 82 6.57 -5.05 6.07
N SER A 83 5.28 -5.36 6.28
CA SER A 83 4.84 -6.20 7.39
C SER A 83 5.05 -7.70 7.14
N CYS A 84 5.12 -8.11 5.88
CA CYS A 84 5.35 -9.50 5.47
C CYS A 84 6.83 -9.88 5.47
N VAL A 85 7.72 -8.95 5.14
CA VAL A 85 9.18 -9.20 5.01
C VAL A 85 9.98 -8.93 6.30
N LYS A 86 9.29 -8.54 7.38
CA LYS A 86 9.91 -8.30 8.70
C LYS A 86 10.03 -9.56 9.56
N GLU A 87 9.65 -10.71 9.03
CA GLU A 87 9.83 -12.03 9.66
C GLU A 87 10.99 -12.80 9.04
#